data_AF-A0A939RCF3-F1
#
_entry.id   AF-A0A939RCF3-F1
#
_cell.length_a   1.000
_cell.length_b   1.000
_cell.length_c   1.000
_cell.angle_alpha   90.00
_cell.angle_beta   90.00
_cell.angle_gamma   90.00
#
_symmetry.space_group_name_H-M   'P 1'
#
loop_
_entity.id
_entity.type
_entity.pdbx_description
1 polymer ?
#
loop_
_entity_poly.entity_id
_entity_poly.type
_entity_poly.pdbx_seq_one_letter_code
_entity_poly.pdbx_strand_id
1 'polypeptide(L)' 'MSKTDSIAFLGEQGAEQLLGRGDMLYMAQGQRPVRLHGAFVSDDEVEAVAEYLRLQKEPEYEQSVMEESL' A
#
# COMPACT_ATOMS: atom_id res chain seq x y z
N MET A 1 10.39 -5.56 12.25
CA MET A 1 9.02 -5.81 12.75
C MET A 1 9.11 -6.87 13.84
N SER A 2 8.44 -6.70 14.99
CA SER A 2 8.51 -7.67 16.09
C SER A 2 7.47 -8.79 15.94
N LYS A 3 7.67 -9.90 16.66
CA LYS A 3 6.68 -10.99 16.73
C LYS A 3 5.32 -10.51 17.26
N THR A 4 5.34 -9.60 18.24
CA THR A 4 4.12 -9.01 18.81
C THR A 4 3.36 -8.22 17.77
N ASP A 5 4.07 -7.46 16.93
CA ASP A 5 3.46 -6.72 15.82
C ASP A 5 2.87 -7.68 14.78
N SER A 6 3.56 -8.78 14.46
CA SER A 6 3.03 -9.80 13.53
C SER A 6 1.70 -10.36 14.00
N ILE A 7 1.59 -10.73 15.29
CA ILE A 7 0.34 -11.26 15.85
C ILE A 7 -0.75 -10.18 15.89
N ALA A 8 -0.40 -8.93 16.22
CA ALA A 8 -1.37 -7.84 16.28
C ALA A 8 -2.05 -7.57 14.93
N PHE A 9 -1.31 -7.69 13.82
CA PHE A 9 -1.85 -7.43 12.48
C PHE A 9 -2.37 -8.67 11.75
N LEU A 10 -1.68 -9.81 11.86
CA LEU A 10 -2.01 -11.04 11.12
C LEU A 10 -2.75 -12.08 11.97
N GLY A 11 -2.79 -11.92 13.29
CA GLY A 11 -3.25 -12.95 14.22
C GLY A 11 -2.25 -14.09 14.45
N GLU A 12 -1.15 -14.11 13.69
CA GLU A 12 -0.09 -15.13 13.75
C GLU A 12 1.32 -14.54 13.56
N GLN A 13 2.34 -15.34 13.91
CA GLN A 13 3.76 -15.01 13.69
C GLN A 13 4.14 -15.22 12.22
N GLY A 14 5.12 -14.48 11.70
CA GLY A 14 5.67 -14.69 10.37
C GLY A 14 6.20 -13.44 9.70
N ALA A 15 5.64 -12.27 10.00
CA ALA A 15 6.05 -11.02 9.35
C ALA A 15 7.40 -10.49 9.87
N GLU A 16 7.88 -10.95 11.03
CA GLU A 16 9.25 -10.69 11.49
C GLU A 16 10.33 -11.36 10.63
N GLN A 17 9.95 -12.31 9.76
CA GLN A 17 10.85 -13.06 8.88
C GLN A 17 10.93 -12.47 7.46
N LEU A 18 10.24 -11.35 7.22
CA LEU A 18 10.27 -10.66 5.94
C LEU A 18 11.63 -10.00 5.71
N LEU A 19 12.10 -10.04 4.47
CA LEU A 19 13.41 -9.54 4.06
C LEU A 19 13.42 -8.02 3.81
N GLY A 20 12.25 -7.38 3.86
CA GLY A 20 12.04 -5.99 3.44
C GLY A 20 12.03 -5.85 1.91
N ARG A 21 12.20 -4.61 1.41
CA ARG A 21 12.30 -4.30 -0.03
C ARG A 21 11.16 -4.91 -0.88
N GLY A 22 9.93 -4.88 -0.36
CA GLY A 22 8.75 -5.40 -1.05
C GLY A 22 8.34 -6.83 -0.67
N ASP A 23 9.14 -7.58 0.09
CA ASP A 23 8.72 -8.87 0.64
C ASP A 23 7.63 -8.67 1.71
N MET A 24 6.48 -9.31 1.53
CA MET A 24 5.27 -9.08 2.33
C MET A 24 4.42 -10.34 2.54
N LEU A 25 3.51 -10.28 3.51
CA LEU A 25 2.45 -11.27 3.73
C LEU A 25 1.09 -10.64 3.38
N TYR A 26 0.34 -11.27 2.49
CA TYR A 26 -1.02 -10.87 2.12
C TYR A 26 -2.05 -11.81 2.72
N MET A 27 -3.07 -11.25 3.36
CA MET A 27 -4.15 -12.01 4.00
C MET A 27 -5.52 -11.52 3.50
N ALA A 28 -6.18 -12.30 2.64
CA ALA A 28 -7.55 -12.03 2.24
C ALA A 28 -8.52 -12.54 3.31
N GLN A 29 -9.45 -11.70 3.79
CA GLN A 29 -10.58 -12.04 4.68
C GLN A 29 -10.37 -13.27 5.60
N GLY A 30 -9.39 -13.22 6.50
CA GLY A 30 -9.14 -14.28 7.50
C GLY A 30 -8.61 -15.62 6.95
N GLN A 31 -8.26 -15.70 5.67
CA GLN A 31 -7.50 -16.82 5.11
C GLN A 31 -6.07 -16.82 5.64
N ARG A 32 -5.33 -17.91 5.41
CA ARG A 32 -3.92 -17.96 5.79
C ARG A 32 -3.11 -16.94 4.98
N PRO A 33 -2.20 -16.19 5.61
CA PRO A 33 -1.29 -15.29 4.91
C PRO A 33 -0.47 -16.01 3.84
N VAL A 34 -0.33 -15.35 2.68
CA VAL A 34 0.49 -15.80 1.56
C VAL A 34 1.66 -14.85 1.40
N ARG A 35 2.87 -15.39 1.23
CA ARG A 35 4.08 -14.59 1.00
C ARG A 35 4.13 -14.11 -0.44
N LEU A 36 4.32 -12.81 -0.62
CA LEU A 36 4.39 -12.13 -1.92
C LEU A 36 5.63 -11.24 -1.99
N HIS A 37 6.09 -10.98 -3.20
CA HIS A 37 7.11 -9.97 -3.48
C HIS A 37 6.43 -8.83 -4.24
N GLY A 38 6.39 -7.66 -3.62
CA GLY A 38 5.85 -6.45 -4.22
C GLY A 38 6.62 -6.06 -5.47
N ALA A 39 5.88 -5.64 -6.50
CA ALA A 39 6.50 -5.03 -7.66
C ALA A 39 7.23 -3.75 -7.22
N PHE A 40 8.49 -3.63 -7.63
CA PHE A 40 9.22 -2.38 -7.50
C PHE A 40 8.77 -1.44 -8.62
N VAL A 41 8.44 -0.21 -8.26
CA VAL A 41 8.22 0.91 -9.17
C VAL A 41 9.06 2.07 -8.66
N SER A 42 9.85 2.70 -9.53
CA SER A 42 10.66 3.85 -9.14
C SER A 42 9.82 5.13 -9.08
N ASP A 43 10.34 6.14 -8.37
CA ASP A 43 9.71 7.46 -8.32
C ASP A 43 9.59 8.07 -9.74
N ASP A 44 10.59 7.86 -10.60
CA ASP A 44 10.58 8.30 -12.01
C ASP A 44 9.45 7.65 -12.82
N GLU A 45 9.18 6.35 -12.61
CA GLU A 45 8.07 5.65 -13.27
C GLU A 45 6.71 6.20 -12.79
N VAL A 46 6.58 6.49 -11.49
CA VAL A 46 5.38 7.12 -10.93
C VAL A 46 5.16 8.51 -11.51
N GLU A 47 6.22 9.32 -11.60
CA GLU A 47 6.15 10.68 -12.15
C GLU A 47 5.77 10.67 -13.63
N ALA A 48 6.38 9.79 -14.42
CA ALA A 48 6.06 9.65 -15.85
C ALA A 48 4.57 9.30 -16.08
N VAL A 49 4.01 8.40 -15.28
CA VAL A 49 2.58 8.05 -15.36
C VAL A 49 1.70 9.21 -14.90
N ALA A 50 2.07 9.89 -13.81
CA ALA A 50 1.31 11.03 -13.30
C ALA A 50 1.27 12.19 -14.31
N GLU A 51 2.39 12.53 -14.95
CA GLU A 51 2.46 13.53 -16.01
C GLU A 51 1.62 13.14 -17.22
N TYR A 52 1.70 11.88 -17.65
CA TYR A 52 0.86 11.38 -18.73
C TYR A 52 -0.64 11.57 -18.44
N LEU A 53 -1.07 11.30 -17.21
CA LEU A 53 -2.47 11.49 -16.78
C LEU A 53 -2.87 12.97 -16.72
N ARG A 54 -1.99 13.86 -16.25
CA ARG A 54 -2.23 15.32 -16.22
C ARG A 54 -2.46 15.91 -17.61
N LEU A 55 -1.83 15.35 -18.64
CA LEU A 55 -2.06 15.77 -20.03
C LEU A 55 -3.44 15.39 -20.58
N GLN A 56 -4.13 14.41 -19.96
CA GLN A 56 -5.43 13.95 -20.46
C GLN A 56 -6.59 14.84 -20.01
N LYS A 57 -6.59 15.32 -18.76
CA LYS A 57 -7.63 16.21 -18.21
C LYS A 57 -7.11 16.94 -16.97
N GLU A 58 -7.58 18.17 -16.78
CA GLU A 58 -7.44 18.85 -15.49
C GLU A 58 -8.26 18.14 -14.39
N PRO A 59 -7.74 18.10 -13.14
CA PRO A 59 -8.44 17.49 -12.03
C PRO A 59 -9.71 18.28 -11.67
N GLU A 60 -10.80 17.55 -11.41
CA GLU A 60 -12.07 18.09 -10.97
C GLU A 60 -12.24 17.81 -9.48
N TYR A 61 -12.05 18.83 -8.65
CA TYR A 61 -12.08 18.69 -7.19
C TYR A 61 -13.46 19.02 -6.61
N GLU A 62 -14.00 18.13 -5.79
CA GLU A 62 -15.23 18.37 -5.03
C GLU A 62 -14.91 19.16 -3.76
N GLN A 63 -15.32 20.44 -3.71
CA GLN A 63 -15.07 21.32 -2.56
C GLN A 63 -15.73 20.84 -1.26
N SER A 64 -16.84 20.11 -1.35
CA SER A 64 -17.55 19.52 -0.20
C SER A 64 -16.70 18.52 0.58
N VAL A 65 -15.67 17.91 -0.03
CA VAL A 65 -14.73 17.02 0.65
C VAL A 65 -13.68 17.83 1.44
N MET A 66 -13.44 19.08 1.05
CA MET A 66 -12.48 19.98 1.68
C MET A 66 -13.09 20.83 2.80
N GLU A 67 -14.42 20.91 2.88
CA GLU A 67 -15.11 21.57 3.97
C GLU A 67 -15.12 20.65 5.20
N GLU A 68 -14.36 21.05 6.23
CA GLU A 68 -14.35 20.38 7.53
C GLU A 68 -15.75 20.51 8.14
N SER A 69 -16.37 19.37 8.47
CA SER A 69 -17.68 19.36 9.13
C SER A 69 -17.53 19.91 10.54
N LEU A 70 -17.81 21.20 10.73
CA LEU A 70 -17.85 21.86 12.05
C LEU A 70 -19.02 21.37 12.91
#